data_AF-A0A495SWE4-F1
#
_entry.id   AF-A0A495SWE4-F1
#
_cell.length_a   1.000
_cell.length_b   1.000
_cell.length_c   1.000
_cell.angle_alpha   90.00
_cell.angle_beta   90.00
_cell.angle_gamma   90.00
#
_symmetry.space_group_name_H-M   'P 1'
#
loop_
_entity.id
_entity.type
_entity.pdbx_description
1 polymer ?
#
loop_
_entity_poly.entity_id
_entity_poly.type
_entity_poly.pdbx_seq_one_letter_code
_entity_poly.pdbx_strand_id
1 'polypeptide(L)'
;MDIRELQECALRIHDLYGSLNQHERGRTWTREEFMLGFVGDVGDLAKLVMAQEGAREMSGGRAALEHELADCLWSVLILAHCYQVDLESVFDREMNKLGQAISAKLPPGNPGVVGQ
;
A
#
# COMPACT_ATOMS: atom_id res chain seq x y z
N MET A 1 -2.15 -1.98 -15.08
CA MET A 1 -0.83 -1.40 -14.81
C MET A 1 0.03 -2.48 -14.19
N ASP A 2 1.26 -2.65 -14.66
CA ASP A 2 2.25 -3.41 -13.91
C ASP A 2 2.78 -2.58 -12.73
N ILE A 3 3.62 -3.19 -11.88
CA ILE A 3 4.16 -2.53 -10.69
C ILE A 3 5.05 -1.33 -11.04
N ARG A 4 5.70 -1.35 -12.20
CA ARG A 4 6.59 -0.26 -12.65
C ARG A 4 5.76 0.95 -13.07
N GLU A 5 4.69 0.72 -13.84
CA GLU A 5 3.74 1.75 -14.20
C GLU A 5 3.10 2.39 -12.95
N LEU A 6 2.79 1.59 -11.92
CA LEU A 6 2.28 2.08 -10.64
C LEU A 6 3.33 2.94 -9.90
N GLN A 7 4.59 2.48 -9.85
CA GLN A 7 5.68 3.25 -9.25
C GLN A 7 5.91 4.57 -9.97
N GLU A 8 5.95 4.58 -11.30
CA GLU A 8 6.09 5.81 -12.09
C GLU A 8 4.93 6.78 -11.83
N CYS A 9 3.70 6.27 -11.76
CA CYS A 9 2.54 7.08 -11.43
C CYS A 9 2.66 7.68 -10.02
N ALA A 10 3.01 6.85 -9.03
CA ALA A 10 3.19 7.30 -7.66
C ALA A 10 4.24 8.41 -7.56
N LEU A 11 5.38 8.25 -8.23
CA LEU A 11 6.47 9.23 -8.25
C LEU A 11 6.04 10.56 -8.86
N ARG A 12 5.32 10.55 -9.98
CA ARG A 12 4.77 11.79 -10.57
C ARG A 12 3.88 12.54 -9.57
N ILE A 13 3.02 11.83 -8.85
CA ILE A 13 2.14 12.43 -7.84
C ILE A 13 2.94 12.92 -6.63
N HIS A 14 3.95 12.17 -6.19
CA HIS A 14 4.87 12.60 -5.12
C HIS A 14 5.59 13.90 -5.47
N ASP A 15 6.07 14.05 -6.70
CA ASP A 15 6.76 15.27 -7.14
C ASP A 15 5.82 16.49 -7.19
N LEU A 16 4.54 16.27 -7.56
CA LEU A 16 3.50 17.29 -7.47
C LEU A 16 3.24 17.70 -6.02
N TYR A 17 3.12 16.75 -5.09
CA TYR A 17 2.99 17.04 -3.66
C TYR A 17 4.22 17.76 -3.11
N GLY A 18 5.42 17.39 -3.53
CA GLY A 18 6.66 18.08 -3.15
C GLY A 18 6.65 19.54 -3.60
N SER A 19 6.26 19.78 -4.86
CA SER A 19 6.13 21.13 -5.42
C SER A 19 5.08 21.97 -4.69
N LEU A 20 3.91 21.37 -4.38
CA LEU A 20 2.84 22.01 -3.63
C LEU A 20 3.30 22.36 -2.20
N ASN A 21 3.94 21.43 -1.51
CA ASN A 21 4.46 21.65 -0.16
C ASN A 21 5.53 22.75 -0.14
N GLN A 22 6.44 22.76 -1.11
CA GLN A 22 7.45 23.81 -1.24
C GLN A 22 6.80 25.18 -1.46
N HIS A 23 5.73 25.26 -2.26
CA HIS A 23 4.99 26.49 -2.52
C HIS A 23 4.21 26.98 -1.28
N GLU A 24 3.46 26.11 -0.62
CA GLU A 24 2.56 26.49 0.48
C GLU A 24 3.28 26.64 1.83
N ARG A 25 4.29 25.80 2.08
CA ARG A 25 4.93 25.65 3.41
C ARG A 25 6.41 26.05 3.40
N GLY A 26 6.98 26.36 2.24
CA GLY A 26 8.40 26.71 2.10
C GLY A 26 9.37 25.54 2.28
N ARG A 27 8.85 24.30 2.40
CA ARG A 27 9.65 23.07 2.54
C ARG A 27 8.89 21.85 2.02
N THR A 28 9.60 20.79 1.67
CA THR A 28 9.01 19.48 1.38
C THR A 28 8.81 18.67 2.66
N TRP A 29 8.02 17.59 2.55
CA TRP A 29 7.87 16.61 3.62
C TRP A 29 9.14 15.77 3.80
N THR A 30 9.47 15.45 5.04
CA THR A 30 10.50 14.47 5.37
C THR A 30 9.98 13.04 5.25
N ARG A 31 10.88 12.05 5.28
CA ARG A 31 10.50 10.63 5.19
C ARG A 31 9.63 10.19 6.37
N GLU A 32 9.91 10.73 7.56
CA GLU A 32 9.14 10.50 8.77
C GLU A 32 7.74 11.10 8.66
N GLU A 33 7.60 12.27 8.02
CA GLU A 33 6.29 12.89 7.75
C GLU A 33 5.47 12.08 6.73
N PHE A 34 6.11 11.52 5.69
CA PHE A 34 5.44 10.56 4.79
C PHE A 34 4.98 9.30 5.52
N MET A 35 5.83 8.72 6.38
CA MET A 35 5.43 7.56 7.19
C MET A 35 4.27 7.90 8.12
N LEU A 36 4.26 9.10 8.70
CA LEU A 36 3.15 9.55 9.55
C LEU A 36 1.85 9.73 8.75
N GLY A 37 1.94 10.28 7.53
CA GLY A 37 0.82 10.34 6.59
C GLY A 37 0.24 8.97 6.30
N PHE A 38 1.11 8.00 5.97
CA PHE A 38 0.70 6.62 5.73
C PHE A 38 -0.03 5.98 6.92
N VAL A 39 0.40 6.24 8.16
CA VAL A 39 -0.32 5.76 9.36
C VAL A 39 -1.73 6.35 9.45
N GLY A 40 -1.91 7.59 8.99
CA GLY A 40 -3.22 8.22 8.84
C GLY A 40 -4.11 7.42 7.90
N ASP A 41 -3.65 7.18 6.67
CA ASP A 41 -4.36 6.41 5.64
C ASP A 41 -4.72 5.00 6.14
N VAL A 42 -3.79 4.33 6.84
CA VAL A 42 -4.05 3.00 7.46
C VAL A 42 -5.17 3.08 8.50
N GLY A 43 -5.21 4.16 9.28
CA GLY A 43 -6.27 4.41 10.26
C GLY A 43 -7.63 4.61 9.61
N ASP A 44 -7.68 5.32 8.48
CA ASP A 44 -8.91 5.56 7.73
C ASP A 44 -9.37 4.30 6.99
N LEU A 45 -8.46 3.57 6.35
CA LEU A 45 -8.71 2.24 5.79
C LEU A 45 -9.29 1.29 6.84
N ALA A 46 -8.71 1.25 8.05
CA ALA A 46 -9.20 0.39 9.13
C ALA A 46 -10.65 0.72 9.52
N LYS A 47 -11.02 2.01 9.59
CA LYS A 47 -12.40 2.42 9.89
C LYS A 47 -13.36 1.96 8.79
N LEU A 48 -12.96 2.07 7.52
CA LEU A 48 -13.79 1.68 6.38
C LEU A 48 -13.95 0.17 6.26
N VAL A 49 -12.90 -0.61 6.53
CA VAL A 49 -13.01 -2.07 6.61
C VAL A 49 -13.99 -2.47 7.71
N MET A 50 -13.89 -1.87 8.90
CA MET A 50 -14.86 -2.13 9.97
C MET A 50 -16.30 -1.78 9.56
N ALA A 51 -16.49 -0.70 8.81
CA ALA A 51 -17.80 -0.32 8.30
C ALA A 51 -18.31 -1.28 7.23
N GLN A 52 -17.43 -1.78 6.35
CA GLN A 52 -17.75 -2.76 5.30
C GLN A 52 -18.24 -4.09 5.91
N GLU A 53 -17.66 -4.47 7.05
CA GLU A 53 -18.04 -5.66 7.83
C GLU A 53 -19.21 -5.42 8.80
N GLY A 54 -19.85 -4.24 8.74
CA GLY A 54 -21.04 -3.92 9.53
C GLY A 54 -20.80 -3.59 11.01
N ALA A 55 -19.55 -3.44 11.44
CA ALA A 55 -19.20 -3.05 12.81
C ALA A 55 -19.34 -1.52 13.04
N ARG A 56 -19.49 -0.73 11.97
CA ARG A 56 -19.66 0.73 11.96
C ARG A 56 -20.56 1.18 10.81
N GLU A 57 -21.07 2.40 10.88
CA GLU A 57 -21.73 3.03 9.73
C GLU A 57 -20.71 3.39 8.64
N MET A 58 -21.08 3.13 7.39
CA MET A 58 -20.23 3.40 6.23
C MET A 58 -20.43 4.82 5.71
N SER A 59 -19.58 5.74 6.13
CA SER A 59 -19.49 7.09 5.53
C SER A 59 -18.73 7.03 4.20
N GLY A 60 -19.30 7.59 3.13
CA GLY A 60 -18.65 7.64 1.81
C GLY A 60 -18.80 6.38 0.96
N GLY A 61 -19.39 5.31 1.50
CA GLY A 61 -19.67 4.08 0.77
C GLY A 61 -18.42 3.33 0.31
N ARG A 62 -18.60 2.39 -0.62
CA ARG A 62 -17.52 1.57 -1.16
C ARG A 62 -16.41 2.37 -1.86
N ALA A 63 -16.75 3.51 -2.47
CA ALA A 63 -15.76 4.37 -3.12
C ALA A 63 -14.70 4.89 -2.14
N ALA A 64 -15.07 5.18 -0.89
CA ALA A 64 -14.11 5.57 0.13
C ALA A 64 -13.14 4.42 0.44
N LEU A 65 -13.62 3.18 0.53
CA LEU A 65 -12.76 2.02 0.77
C LEU A 65 -11.76 1.80 -0.37
N GLU A 66 -12.22 1.95 -1.61
CA GLU A 66 -11.37 1.86 -2.80
C GLU A 66 -10.29 2.96 -2.82
N HIS A 67 -10.66 4.17 -2.39
CA HIS A 67 -9.72 5.29 -2.25
C HIS A 67 -8.63 5.00 -1.21
N GLU A 68 -8.99 4.61 0.02
CA GLU A 68 -7.98 4.36 1.07
C GLU A 68 -7.07 3.17 0.76
N LEU A 69 -7.58 2.16 0.04
CA LEU A 69 -6.73 1.07 -0.47
C LEU A 69 -5.69 1.59 -1.47
N ALA A 70 -6.09 2.49 -2.36
CA ALA A 70 -5.19 3.11 -3.33
C ALA A 70 -4.16 4.03 -2.65
N ASP A 71 -4.58 4.83 -1.69
CA ASP A 71 -3.71 5.76 -0.95
C ASP A 71 -2.69 5.00 -0.08
N CYS A 72 -3.14 3.93 0.61
CA CYS A 72 -2.23 3.03 1.32
C CYS A 72 -1.19 2.41 0.37
N LEU A 73 -1.59 1.98 -0.83
CA LEU A 73 -0.67 1.43 -1.81
C LEU A 73 0.32 2.51 -2.29
N TRP A 74 -0.15 3.71 -2.61
CA TRP A 74 0.70 4.85 -3.01
C TRP A 74 1.76 5.13 -1.95
N SER A 75 1.36 5.20 -0.68
CA SER A 75 2.25 5.43 0.46
C SER A 75 3.35 4.35 0.56
N VAL A 76 3.01 3.07 0.36
CA VAL A 76 4.00 1.98 0.33
C VAL A 76 4.98 2.12 -0.85
N LEU A 77 4.48 2.48 -2.05
CA LEU A 77 5.33 2.68 -3.23
C LEU A 77 6.34 3.83 -3.03
N ILE A 78 5.89 4.95 -2.43
CA ILE A 78 6.76 6.09 -2.14
C ILE A 78 7.78 5.75 -1.07
N LEU A 79 7.39 5.08 0.02
CA LEU A 79 8.34 4.64 1.04
C LEU A 79 9.40 3.71 0.44
N ALA A 80 9.00 2.74 -0.39
CA ALA A 80 9.94 1.87 -1.08
C ALA A 80 10.93 2.67 -1.94
N HIS A 81 10.46 3.68 -2.69
CA HIS A 81 11.33 4.57 -3.43
C HIS A 81 12.29 5.36 -2.53
N CYS A 82 11.79 5.99 -1.47
CA CYS A 82 12.60 6.79 -0.53
C CYS A 82 13.72 5.98 0.14
N TYR A 83 13.48 4.69 0.37
CA TYR A 83 14.44 3.75 0.95
C TYR A 83 15.19 2.89 -0.08
N GLN A 84 15.01 3.16 -1.38
CA GLN A 84 15.68 2.46 -2.48
C GLN A 84 15.44 0.93 -2.45
N VAL A 85 14.22 0.54 -2.10
CA VAL A 85 13.77 -0.85 -2.06
C VAL A 85 13.17 -1.21 -3.41
N ASP A 86 13.74 -2.23 -4.04
CA ASP A 86 13.10 -2.92 -5.18
C ASP A 86 11.93 -3.75 -4.66
N LEU A 87 10.76 -3.10 -4.56
CA LEU A 87 9.57 -3.69 -3.98
C LEU A 87 9.07 -4.91 -4.78
N GLU A 88 9.20 -4.90 -6.10
CA GLU A 88 8.78 -6.00 -6.98
C GLU A 88 9.57 -7.28 -6.61
N SER A 89 10.90 -7.19 -6.65
CA SER A 89 11.80 -8.30 -6.33
C SER A 89 11.66 -8.77 -4.87
N VAL A 90 11.54 -7.82 -3.93
CA VAL A 90 11.37 -8.14 -2.51
C VAL A 90 10.05 -8.84 -2.26
N PHE A 91 8.94 -8.36 -2.85
CA PHE A 91 7.63 -8.96 -2.69
C PHE A 91 7.61 -10.40 -3.22
N ASP A 92 8.10 -10.62 -4.44
CA ASP A 92 8.17 -11.97 -5.02
C ASP A 92 8.98 -12.93 -4.12
N ARG A 93 10.17 -12.51 -3.71
CA ARG A 93 11.03 -13.31 -2.82
C ARG A 93 10.34 -13.65 -1.49
N GLU A 94 9.75 -12.67 -0.82
CA GLU A 94 9.14 -12.90 0.50
C GLU A 94 7.84 -13.71 0.40
N MET A 95 7.02 -13.52 -0.65
CA MET A 95 5.81 -14.33 -0.85
C MET A 95 6.12 -15.78 -1.23
N ASN A 96 7.18 -16.01 -2.01
CA ASN A 96 7.66 -17.36 -2.31
C ASN A 96 8.13 -18.10 -1.04
N LYS A 97 8.91 -17.42 -0.18
CA LYS A 97 9.31 -17.98 1.12
C LYS A 97 8.11 -18.27 2.01
N LEU A 98 7.16 -17.33 2.09
CA LEU A 98 5.95 -17.49 2.89
C LEU A 98 5.10 -18.66 2.39
N GLY A 99 4.92 -18.78 1.07
CA GLY A 99 4.22 -19.88 0.43
C GLY A 99 4.83 -21.24 0.78
N GLN A 100 6.16 -21.37 0.64
CA GLN A 100 6.87 -22.60 1.04
C GLN A 100 6.67 -22.95 2.52
N ALA A 101 6.75 -21.95 3.41
CA ALA A 101 6.57 -22.14 4.84
C ALA A 101 5.14 -22.55 5.21
N ILE A 102 4.13 -22.03 4.50
CA ILE A 102 2.73 -22.42 4.67
C ILE A 102 2.50 -23.83 4.12
N SER A 103 2.94 -24.12 2.90
CA SER A 103 2.76 -25.43 2.26
C SER A 103 3.38 -26.57 3.07
N ALA A 104 4.54 -26.34 3.71
CA ALA A 104 5.17 -27.32 4.59
C ALA A 104 4.34 -27.67 5.84
N LYS A 105 3.40 -26.80 6.25
CA LYS A 105 2.51 -26.99 7.40
C LYS A 105 1.13 -27.53 7.01
N LEU A 106 0.77 -27.49 5.73
CA LEU A 106 -0.52 -27.99 5.26
C LEU A 106 -0.51 -29.52 5.16
N PRO A 107 -1.60 -30.20 5.53
CA PRO A 107 -1.71 -31.64 5.34
C PRO A 107 -1.71 -31.99 3.83
N PRO A 108 -1.13 -33.14 3.44
CA PRO A 108 -1.15 -33.59 2.05
C PRO A 108 -2.59 -33.78 1.56
N GLY A 109 -2.97 -33.08 0.49
CA GLY A 109 -4.30 -33.19 -0.14
C GLY A 109 -5.17 -31.93 -0.09
N ASN A 110 -4.71 -30.83 0.51
CA ASN A 110 -5.40 -29.55 0.40
C ASN A 110 -4.99 -28.86 -0.91
N PRO A 111 -5.88 -28.56 -1.87
CA PRO A 111 -5.54 -27.93 -3.14
C PRO A 111 -5.32 -26.43 -2.94
N GLY A 112 -4.31 -26.08 -2.14
CA GLY A 112 -3.80 -24.73 -2.02
C GLY A 112 -2.82 -24.47 -3.16
N VAL A 113 -3.35 -23.96 -4.27
CA VAL A 113 -2.62 -23.35 -5.40
C VAL A 113 -2.00 -24.35 -6.39
N VAL A 114 -2.76 -24.64 -7.46
CA VAL A 114 -2.20 -24.87 -8.80
C VAL A 114 -2.81 -23.80 -9.69
N GLY A 115 -1.98 -22.95 -10.29
CA GLY A 115 -2.42 -21.98 -11.29
C GLY A 115 -1.30 -21.01 -11.61
N GLN A 116 -0.58 -21.35 -12.69
CA GLN A 116 0.41 -20.53 -13.40
C GLN A 116 -0.13 -19.17 -13.82
#